data_AF-J5KEW9-F1
#
_entry.id   AF-J5KEW9-F1
#
_cell.length_a   1.000
_cell.length_b   1.000
_cell.length_c   1.000
_cell.angle_alpha   90.00
_cell.angle_beta   90.00
_cell.angle_gamma   90.00
#
_symmetry.space_group_name_H-M   'P 1'
#
loop_
_entity.id
_entity.type
_entity.pdbx_description
1 polymer ?
#
loop_
_entity_poly.entity_id
_entity_poly.type
_entity_poly.pdbx_seq_one_letter_code
_entity_poly.pdbx_strand_id
1 'polypeptide(L)'
;MSKSFVLSSKVVNNKINKPSFEKKFTHSPSNFLNDLDLFTKGQPFNLYKELRENAPVFFHPPMLCDPEPGYWVLTRYEDIKMVSMNPKVFSSQYSTGNLLTLGSKENRHPKLFKSTIDHMLNLDGEMHLNLRKEHMPFFKPDYINDLQSKVSIKVGQLLDEAEKLNEFNLVKEISQQLPIYTLSEILGIPESDRQKLIEWMEFLELAQYFTLEQIKESEEGVTDSTPDPALVEMFNNMIDEMFDYGRFI
;
A
#
# COMPACT_ATOMS: atom_id res chain seq x y z
N MET A 1 -16.36 -2.90 30.73
CA MET A 1 -15.33 -2.36 29.82
C MET A 1 -15.84 -2.55 28.39
N SER A 2 -16.11 -1.45 27.68
CA SER A 2 -16.46 -1.54 26.25
C SER A 2 -15.29 -2.20 25.51
N LYS A 3 -15.53 -3.28 24.75
CA LYS A 3 -14.50 -3.84 23.87
C LYS A 3 -14.02 -2.72 22.94
N SER A 4 -12.71 -2.48 22.92
CA SER A 4 -12.08 -1.54 21.98
C SER A 4 -12.49 -1.89 20.54
N PHE A 5 -12.78 -0.89 19.72
CA PHE A 5 -13.07 -1.08 18.30
C PHE A 5 -11.78 -1.51 17.58
N VAL A 6 -11.82 -2.64 16.87
CA VAL A 6 -10.69 -3.19 16.10
C VAL A 6 -11.19 -3.53 14.70
N LEU A 7 -10.77 -2.77 13.68
CA LEU A 7 -11.31 -2.88 12.33
C LEU A 7 -10.91 -4.21 11.67
N SER A 8 -9.66 -4.64 11.86
CA SER A 8 -9.10 -5.90 11.34
C SER A 8 -9.92 -7.13 11.75
N SER A 9 -10.56 -7.09 12.92
CA SER A 9 -11.46 -8.15 13.39
C SER A 9 -12.86 -8.12 12.76
N LYS A 10 -13.29 -6.95 12.26
CA LYS A 10 -14.63 -6.73 11.71
C LYS A 10 -14.67 -6.85 10.20
N VAL A 11 -13.69 -6.26 9.51
CA VAL A 11 -13.68 -6.15 8.04
C VAL A 11 -13.75 -7.52 7.37
N VAL A 12 -13.09 -8.53 7.95
CA VAL A 12 -13.08 -9.91 7.45
C VAL A 12 -14.45 -10.60 7.47
N ASN A 13 -15.41 -10.05 8.21
CA ASN A 13 -16.78 -10.57 8.31
C ASN A 13 -17.76 -9.78 7.42
N ASN A 14 -17.30 -8.72 6.74
CA ASN A 14 -18.15 -7.96 5.84
C ASN A 14 -18.45 -8.80 4.59
N LYS A 15 -19.72 -8.85 4.22
CA LYS A 15 -20.17 -9.59 3.05
C LYS A 15 -20.38 -8.64 1.87
N ILE A 16 -19.51 -8.72 0.88
CA ILE A 16 -19.70 -7.98 -0.37
C ILE A 16 -20.88 -8.59 -1.12
N ASN A 17 -21.90 -7.77 -1.36
CA ASN A 17 -23.12 -8.19 -2.04
C ASN A 17 -22.89 -8.35 -3.55
N LYS A 18 -23.72 -9.19 -4.19
CA LYS A 18 -23.78 -9.21 -5.65
C LYS A 18 -24.23 -7.84 -6.18
N PRO A 19 -23.80 -7.44 -7.40
CA PRO A 19 -24.24 -6.19 -8.01
C PRO A 19 -25.76 -6.06 -8.00
N SER A 20 -26.26 -4.95 -7.45
CA SER A 20 -27.71 -4.67 -7.44
C SER A 20 -28.22 -4.14 -8.77
N PHE A 21 -27.32 -3.77 -9.67
CA PHE A 21 -27.62 -3.21 -10.99
C PHE A 21 -26.91 -4.00 -12.08
N GLU A 22 -27.50 -4.04 -13.28
CA GLU A 22 -26.87 -4.63 -14.44
C GLU A 22 -25.61 -3.86 -14.86
N LYS A 23 -24.64 -4.57 -15.44
CA LYS A 23 -23.42 -3.95 -15.94
C LYS A 23 -23.76 -3.02 -17.10
N LYS A 24 -23.47 -1.73 -16.94
CA LYS A 24 -23.66 -0.72 -17.99
C LYS A 24 -22.72 -0.92 -19.18
N PHE A 25 -21.52 -1.42 -18.93
CA PHE A 25 -20.49 -1.63 -19.94
C PHE A 25 -20.20 -3.13 -20.10
N THR A 26 -20.13 -3.59 -21.35
CA THR A 26 -19.87 -4.98 -21.72
C THR A 26 -18.54 -5.17 -22.45
N HIS A 27 -17.70 -4.13 -22.50
CA HIS A 27 -16.39 -4.18 -23.14
C HIS A 27 -15.49 -5.23 -22.47
N SER A 28 -14.83 -6.04 -23.29
CA SER A 28 -13.79 -6.96 -22.83
C SER A 28 -12.44 -6.28 -23.08
N PRO A 29 -11.70 -5.90 -22.03
CA PRO A 29 -10.45 -5.17 -22.21
C PRO A 29 -9.35 -6.04 -22.81
N SER A 30 -8.37 -5.41 -23.45
CA SER A 30 -7.20 -6.10 -24.02
C SER A 30 -6.32 -6.79 -22.96
N ASN A 31 -6.29 -6.26 -21.74
CA ASN A 31 -5.69 -6.91 -20.57
C ASN A 31 -6.37 -6.43 -19.27
N PHE A 32 -5.92 -6.95 -18.13
CA PHE A 32 -6.47 -6.69 -16.81
C PHE A 32 -5.52 -5.89 -15.93
N LEU A 33 -6.02 -4.94 -15.14
CA LEU A 33 -5.17 -4.09 -14.30
C LEU A 33 -4.66 -4.79 -13.03
N ASN A 34 -5.16 -5.99 -12.72
CA ASN A 34 -4.60 -6.86 -11.69
C ASN A 34 -3.41 -7.71 -12.19
N ASP A 35 -3.09 -7.67 -13.49
CA ASP A 35 -1.88 -8.28 -14.04
C ASP A 35 -0.69 -7.36 -13.72
N LEU A 36 0.11 -7.77 -12.73
CA LEU A 36 1.25 -6.98 -12.26
C LEU A 36 2.40 -6.94 -13.28
N ASP A 37 2.49 -7.92 -14.18
CA ASP A 37 3.55 -7.98 -15.19
C ASP A 37 3.43 -6.84 -16.18
N LEU A 38 2.23 -6.29 -16.37
CA LEU A 38 2.00 -5.06 -17.15
C LEU A 38 2.86 -3.89 -16.66
N PHE A 39 3.06 -3.77 -15.35
CA PHE A 39 3.71 -2.61 -14.74
C PHE A 39 5.25 -2.73 -14.78
N THR A 40 5.79 -3.93 -14.99
CA THR A 40 7.24 -4.17 -15.14
C THR A 40 7.83 -3.48 -16.38
N LYS A 41 6.99 -3.19 -17.37
CA LYS A 41 7.34 -2.50 -18.62
C LYS A 41 6.98 -1.00 -18.60
N GLY A 42 6.68 -0.47 -17.42
CA GLY A 42 6.19 0.89 -17.21
C GLY A 42 4.66 0.97 -17.10
N GLN A 43 4.13 2.19 -17.06
CA GLN A 43 2.70 2.41 -16.83
C GLN A 43 1.85 1.99 -18.05
N PRO A 44 0.77 1.20 -17.89
CA PRO A 44 -0.06 0.71 -18.98
C PRO A 44 -1.04 1.77 -19.51
N PHE A 45 -0.53 2.93 -19.96
CA PHE A 45 -1.35 4.07 -20.40
C PHE A 45 -2.33 3.74 -21.52
N ASN A 46 -1.99 2.80 -22.41
CA ASN A 46 -2.86 2.33 -23.48
C ASN A 46 -4.10 1.61 -22.93
N LEU A 47 -3.93 0.75 -21.92
CA LEU A 47 -5.05 0.05 -21.28
C LEU A 47 -5.95 1.04 -20.53
N TYR A 48 -5.37 2.00 -19.80
CA TYR A 48 -6.15 3.06 -19.18
C TYR A 48 -6.94 3.88 -20.21
N LYS A 49 -6.36 4.16 -21.38
CA LYS A 49 -7.04 4.88 -22.48
C LYS A 49 -8.20 4.06 -23.04
N GLU A 50 -7.97 2.79 -23.35
CA GLU A 50 -8.98 1.86 -23.86
C GLU A 50 -10.18 1.78 -22.90
N LEU A 51 -9.93 1.62 -21.60
CA LEU A 51 -10.97 1.57 -20.59
C LEU A 51 -11.74 2.91 -20.52
N ARG A 52 -11.07 4.06 -20.51
CA ARG A 52 -11.75 5.37 -20.51
C ARG A 52 -12.71 5.57 -21.68
N GLU A 53 -12.34 5.06 -22.85
CA GLU A 53 -13.08 5.19 -24.10
C GLU A 53 -14.26 4.21 -24.16
N ASN A 54 -14.07 2.95 -23.76
CA ASN A 54 -15.05 1.87 -23.99
C ASN A 54 -15.81 1.41 -22.73
N ALA A 55 -15.17 1.43 -21.56
CA ALA A 55 -15.75 1.00 -20.29
C ALA A 55 -15.15 1.77 -19.10
N PRO A 56 -15.48 3.06 -18.95
CA PRO A 56 -14.85 3.92 -17.95
C PRO A 56 -15.12 3.50 -16.49
N VAL A 57 -16.21 2.76 -16.28
CA VAL A 57 -16.55 2.04 -15.05
C VAL A 57 -16.57 0.56 -15.39
N PHE A 58 -15.48 -0.13 -15.10
CA PHE A 58 -15.27 -1.53 -15.46
C PHE A 58 -15.26 -2.41 -14.22
N PHE A 59 -15.86 -3.59 -14.27
CA PHE A 59 -15.77 -4.56 -13.18
C PHE A 59 -14.64 -5.54 -13.43
N HIS A 60 -13.62 -5.47 -12.58
CA HIS A 60 -12.53 -6.42 -12.54
C HIS A 60 -13.01 -7.72 -11.87
N PRO A 61 -12.92 -8.89 -12.53
CA PRO A 61 -13.12 -10.16 -11.84
C PRO A 61 -12.02 -10.37 -10.78
N PRO A 62 -12.28 -11.21 -9.77
CA PRO A 62 -11.26 -11.50 -8.75
C PRO A 62 -10.04 -12.20 -9.36
N MET A 63 -8.90 -12.07 -8.68
CA MET A 63 -7.73 -12.90 -9.00
C MET A 63 -8.03 -14.38 -8.72
N LEU A 64 -7.25 -15.29 -9.31
CA LEU A 64 -7.41 -16.70 -8.99
C LEU A 64 -7.17 -16.92 -7.49
N CYS A 65 -7.96 -17.81 -6.88
CA CYS A 65 -7.89 -18.11 -5.44
C CYS A 65 -8.23 -16.95 -4.48
N ASP A 66 -8.59 -15.76 -5.00
CA ASP A 66 -9.04 -14.65 -4.19
C ASP A 66 -10.46 -14.92 -3.66
N PRO A 67 -10.69 -14.90 -2.34
CA PRO A 67 -12.02 -15.12 -1.77
C PRO A 67 -12.98 -13.96 -2.04
N GLU A 68 -12.50 -12.78 -2.43
CA GLU A 68 -13.33 -11.61 -2.69
C GLU A 68 -13.93 -11.65 -4.11
N PRO A 69 -15.07 -10.97 -4.38
CA PRO A 69 -15.79 -11.13 -5.64
C PRO A 69 -15.23 -10.29 -6.81
N GLY A 70 -14.13 -9.57 -6.61
CA GLY A 70 -13.59 -8.56 -7.54
C GLY A 70 -14.00 -7.13 -7.18
N TYR A 71 -13.63 -6.17 -8.02
CA TYR A 71 -13.76 -4.74 -7.72
C TYR A 71 -14.06 -3.87 -8.94
N TRP A 72 -14.56 -2.66 -8.71
CA TRP A 72 -14.81 -1.69 -9.77
C TRP A 72 -13.58 -0.83 -10.04
N VAL A 73 -13.20 -0.71 -11.31
CA VAL A 73 -12.16 0.18 -11.82
C VAL A 73 -12.81 1.42 -12.40
N LEU A 74 -12.39 2.58 -11.91
CA LEU A 74 -12.79 3.89 -12.40
C LEU A 74 -11.61 4.52 -13.12
N THR A 75 -11.81 4.92 -14.38
CA THR A 75 -10.71 5.44 -15.20
C THR A 75 -10.88 6.91 -15.61
N ARG A 76 -12.07 7.48 -15.41
CA ARG A 76 -12.34 8.91 -15.64
C ARG A 76 -12.13 9.69 -14.36
N TYR A 77 -11.51 10.87 -14.50
CA TYR A 77 -11.25 11.79 -13.40
C TYR A 77 -12.52 12.13 -12.61
N GLU A 78 -13.62 12.45 -13.30
CA GLU A 78 -14.88 12.83 -12.66
C GLU A 78 -15.48 11.69 -11.82
N ASP A 79 -15.38 10.44 -12.28
CA ASP A 79 -15.88 9.27 -11.55
C ASP A 79 -15.04 9.01 -10.30
N ILE A 80 -13.71 9.10 -10.42
CA ILE A 80 -12.77 8.96 -9.29
C ILE A 80 -13.06 10.05 -8.24
N LYS A 81 -13.14 11.31 -8.69
CA LYS A 81 -13.44 12.45 -7.81
C LYS A 81 -14.78 12.29 -7.12
N MET A 82 -15.82 11.85 -7.84
CA MET A 82 -17.14 11.58 -7.26
C MET A 82 -17.04 10.57 -6.13
N VAL A 83 -16.36 9.44 -6.34
CA VAL A 83 -16.19 8.43 -5.30
C VAL A 83 -15.42 8.98 -4.10
N SER A 84 -14.26 9.60 -4.34
CA SER A 84 -13.42 10.16 -3.27
C SER A 84 -14.10 11.25 -2.45
N MET A 85 -15.01 12.02 -3.05
CA MET A 85 -15.74 13.10 -2.36
C MET A 85 -17.00 12.64 -1.62
N ASN A 86 -17.41 11.37 -1.75
CA ASN A 86 -18.65 10.85 -1.17
C ASN A 86 -18.40 9.68 -0.19
N PRO A 87 -17.63 9.88 0.91
CA PRO A 87 -17.26 8.81 1.85
C PRO A 87 -18.45 8.22 2.64
N LYS A 88 -19.60 8.90 2.66
CA LYS A 88 -20.85 8.35 3.23
C LYS A 88 -21.46 7.24 2.39
N VAL A 89 -21.10 7.17 1.11
CA VAL A 89 -21.56 6.17 0.15
C VAL A 89 -20.44 5.17 -0.11
N PHE A 90 -19.22 5.67 -0.31
CA PHE A 90 -18.03 4.87 -0.58
C PHE A 90 -17.13 4.82 0.66
N SER A 91 -17.35 3.80 1.47
CA SER A 91 -16.66 3.57 2.74
C SER A 91 -15.23 3.08 2.51
N SER A 92 -14.25 3.69 3.19
CA SER A 92 -12.89 3.15 3.28
C SER A 92 -12.80 2.01 4.30
N GLN A 93 -13.75 1.95 5.23
CA GLN A 93 -13.78 0.98 6.32
C GLN A 93 -14.38 -0.37 5.94
N TYR A 94 -15.30 -0.41 4.98
CA TYR A 94 -16.08 -1.60 4.68
C TYR A 94 -15.27 -2.70 4.01
N SER A 95 -14.36 -2.35 3.11
CA SER A 95 -13.58 -3.31 2.32
C SER A 95 -12.14 -2.87 2.13
N THR A 96 -11.62 -2.08 3.08
CA THR A 96 -10.35 -1.35 3.00
C THR A 96 -10.24 -0.36 1.81
N GLY A 97 -9.54 0.76 2.02
CA GLY A 97 -9.28 1.77 0.98
C GLY A 97 -7.90 1.63 0.34
N ASN A 98 -7.03 0.73 0.83
CA ASN A 98 -5.63 0.67 0.44
C ASN A 98 -5.14 -0.70 -0.08
N LEU A 99 -6.02 -1.70 -0.18
CA LEU A 99 -5.70 -3.01 -0.74
C LEU A 99 -6.63 -3.35 -1.89
N LEU A 100 -6.14 -4.11 -2.87
CA LEU A 100 -6.96 -4.71 -3.92
C LEU A 100 -7.83 -5.86 -3.39
N THR A 101 -7.29 -6.60 -2.42
CA THR A 101 -7.98 -7.70 -1.75
C THR A 101 -7.50 -7.83 -0.30
N LEU A 102 -8.37 -8.33 0.57
CA LEU A 102 -8.02 -8.77 1.92
C LEU A 102 -7.27 -10.11 1.90
N GLY A 103 -7.33 -10.90 0.82
CA GLY A 103 -6.70 -12.23 0.71
C GLY A 103 -7.38 -13.30 1.58
N SER A 104 -6.79 -14.49 1.69
CA SER A 104 -7.27 -15.59 2.56
C SER A 104 -6.71 -15.48 3.98
N LYS A 105 -7.24 -16.24 4.95
CA LYS A 105 -6.70 -16.25 6.31
C LYS A 105 -5.30 -16.85 6.35
N GLU A 106 -5.05 -17.82 5.48
CA GLU A 106 -3.83 -18.61 5.35
C GLU A 106 -2.68 -17.75 4.83
N ASN A 107 -2.96 -16.76 3.97
CA ASN A 107 -1.95 -15.92 3.32
C ASN A 107 -1.66 -14.61 4.10
N ARG A 108 -2.32 -14.40 5.25
CA ARG A 108 -2.16 -13.16 6.04
C ARG A 108 -1.18 -13.36 7.19
N HIS A 109 -0.10 -12.59 7.23
CA HIS A 109 0.69 -12.46 8.44
C HIS A 109 -0.12 -11.70 9.52
N PRO A 110 -0.37 -12.26 10.73
CA PRO A 110 -1.31 -11.67 11.69
C PRO A 110 -0.97 -10.25 12.14
N LYS A 111 0.31 -9.97 12.43
CA LYS A 111 0.75 -8.63 12.87
C LYS A 111 0.63 -7.61 11.74
N LEU A 112 1.03 -7.99 10.53
CA LEU A 112 1.01 -7.10 9.36
C LEU A 112 -0.43 -6.84 8.91
N PHE A 113 -1.29 -7.86 8.87
CA PHE A 113 -2.70 -7.68 8.54
C PHE A 113 -3.36 -6.68 9.49
N LYS A 114 -3.06 -6.80 10.79
CA LYS A 114 -3.56 -5.85 11.78
C LYS A 114 -3.07 -4.43 11.51
N SER A 115 -1.77 -4.21 11.32
CA SER A 115 -1.22 -2.86 11.05
C SER A 115 -1.70 -2.28 9.72
N THR A 116 -1.88 -3.10 8.69
CA THR A 116 -2.34 -2.69 7.36
C THR A 116 -3.83 -2.35 7.33
N ILE A 117 -4.64 -2.86 8.27
CA ILE A 117 -6.07 -2.57 8.34
C ILE A 117 -6.40 -1.53 9.42
N ASP A 118 -5.80 -1.63 10.60
CA ASP A 118 -6.12 -0.79 11.76
C ASP A 118 -5.37 0.57 11.71
N HIS A 119 -5.53 1.32 10.61
CA HIS A 119 -4.98 2.67 10.46
C HIS A 119 -6.00 3.65 9.91
N MET A 120 -5.65 4.94 10.00
CA MET A 120 -6.54 6.06 9.71
C MET A 120 -7.13 6.04 8.30
N LEU A 121 -6.40 5.61 7.27
CA LEU A 121 -6.91 5.66 5.88
C LEU A 121 -8.08 4.69 5.67
N ASN A 122 -8.20 3.66 6.52
CA ASN A 122 -9.25 2.65 6.48
C ASN A 122 -10.40 2.93 7.45
N LEU A 123 -10.48 4.12 8.04
CA LEU A 123 -11.58 4.49 8.93
C LEU A 123 -12.54 5.47 8.25
N ASP A 124 -13.79 5.45 8.69
CA ASP A 124 -14.81 6.41 8.27
C ASP A 124 -15.24 7.33 9.41
N GLY A 125 -15.91 8.42 9.07
CA GLY A 125 -16.64 9.28 10.01
C GLY A 125 -15.76 9.82 11.14
N GLU A 126 -16.29 9.80 12.36
CA GLU A 126 -15.61 10.39 13.53
C GLU A 126 -14.30 9.69 13.88
N MET A 127 -14.19 8.37 13.68
CA MET A 127 -12.95 7.65 13.97
C MET A 127 -11.80 8.14 13.09
N HIS A 128 -12.06 8.32 11.80
CA HIS A 128 -11.11 8.93 10.88
C HIS A 128 -10.81 10.39 11.25
N LEU A 129 -11.85 11.20 11.49
CA LEU A 129 -11.67 12.63 11.79
C LEU A 129 -10.85 12.86 13.05
N ASN A 130 -11.06 12.05 14.09
CA ASN A 130 -10.32 12.13 15.34
C ASN A 130 -8.84 11.83 15.13
N LEU A 131 -8.49 10.74 14.44
CA LEU A 131 -7.09 10.43 14.14
C LEU A 131 -6.47 11.47 13.20
N ARG A 132 -7.21 11.93 12.19
CA ARG A 132 -6.73 12.94 11.23
C ARG A 132 -6.39 14.24 11.92
N LYS A 133 -7.20 14.66 12.89
CA LYS A 133 -6.96 15.88 13.67
C LYS A 133 -5.61 15.84 14.39
N GLU A 134 -5.23 14.70 14.96
CA GLU A 134 -3.94 14.54 15.63
C GLU A 134 -2.73 14.64 14.68
N HIS A 135 -2.93 14.34 13.39
CA HIS A 135 -1.87 14.47 12.37
C HIS A 135 -1.74 15.89 11.81
N MET A 136 -2.77 16.73 11.90
CA MET A 136 -2.78 18.08 11.31
C MET A 136 -1.61 19.00 11.74
N PRO A 137 -1.06 18.92 12.97
CA PRO A 137 0.11 19.72 13.35
C PRO A 137 1.33 19.54 12.44
N PHE A 138 1.56 18.33 11.91
CA PHE A 138 2.68 18.03 10.99
C PHE A 138 2.49 18.62 9.58
N PHE A 139 1.31 19.18 9.30
CA PHE A 139 0.99 19.83 8.03
C PHE A 139 0.77 21.34 8.16
N LYS A 140 1.13 21.92 9.31
CA LYS A 140 1.08 23.38 9.49
C LYS A 140 2.20 24.06 8.69
N PRO A 141 1.97 25.27 8.14
CA PRO A 141 2.97 25.98 7.33
C PRO A 141 4.36 26.07 7.98
N ASP A 142 4.44 26.44 9.25
CA ASP A 142 5.74 26.60 9.94
C ASP A 142 6.51 25.27 10.05
N TYR A 143 5.80 24.17 10.32
CA TYR A 143 6.40 22.84 10.39
C TYR A 143 6.92 22.40 9.01
N ILE A 144 6.12 22.63 7.96
CA ILE A 144 6.51 22.31 6.59
C ILE A 144 7.71 23.15 6.14
N ASN A 145 7.81 24.43 6.54
CA ASN A 145 8.95 25.28 6.22
C ASN A 145 10.25 24.81 6.91
N ASP A 146 10.18 24.36 8.17
CA ASP A 146 11.32 23.75 8.86
C ASP A 146 11.75 22.45 8.15
N LEU A 147 10.79 21.58 7.85
CA LEU A 147 11.03 20.32 7.16
C LEU A 147 11.64 20.55 5.77
N GLN A 148 11.13 21.53 5.01
CA GLN A 148 11.69 21.93 3.72
C GLN A 148 13.15 22.34 3.86
N SER A 149 13.50 23.11 4.90
CA SER A 149 14.87 23.56 5.13
C SER A 149 15.81 22.38 5.37
N LYS A 150 15.40 21.43 6.21
CA LYS A 150 16.14 20.19 6.48
C LYS A 150 16.30 19.30 5.25
N VAL A 151 15.21 19.07 4.52
CA VAL A 151 15.22 18.30 3.27
C VAL A 151 16.13 18.97 2.23
N SER A 152 16.12 20.31 2.12
CA SER A 152 17.00 21.03 1.20
C SER A 152 18.49 20.82 1.53
N ILE A 153 18.84 20.84 2.83
CA ILE A 153 20.20 20.52 3.28
C ILE A 153 20.56 19.08 2.90
N LYS A 154 19.67 18.11 3.16
CA LYS A 154 19.92 16.70 2.82
C LYS A 154 20.09 16.50 1.32
N VAL A 155 19.27 17.15 0.49
CA VAL A 155 19.43 17.13 -0.98
C VAL A 155 20.80 17.64 -1.38
N GLY A 156 21.25 18.77 -0.81
CA GLY A 156 22.60 19.30 -1.06
C GLY A 156 23.70 18.27 -0.74
N GLN A 157 23.63 17.64 0.43
CA GLN A 157 24.59 16.60 0.83
C GLN A 157 24.61 15.41 -0.13
N LEU A 158 23.44 14.91 -0.53
CA LEU A 158 23.35 13.79 -1.47
C LEU A 158 23.91 14.15 -2.85
N LEU A 159 23.71 15.39 -3.30
CA LEU A 159 24.28 15.88 -4.56
C LEU A 159 25.81 16.03 -4.46
N ASP A 160 26.33 16.56 -3.36
CA ASP A 160 27.78 16.67 -3.12
C ASP A 160 28.46 15.28 -3.06
N GLU A 161 27.76 14.26 -2.56
CA GLU A 161 28.23 12.88 -2.56
C GLU A 161 28.18 12.26 -3.96
N ALA A 162 27.07 12.46 -4.66
CA ALA A 162 26.87 11.96 -6.03
C ALA A 162 27.86 12.59 -7.02
N GLU A 163 28.23 13.87 -6.87
CA GLU A 163 29.21 14.56 -7.74
C GLU A 163 30.59 13.88 -7.72
N LYS A 164 30.95 13.23 -6.60
CA LYS A 164 32.23 12.49 -6.47
C LYS A 164 32.23 11.20 -7.30
N LEU A 165 31.07 10.76 -7.78
CA LEU A 165 30.89 9.55 -8.56
C LEU A 165 30.82 9.91 -10.05
N ASN A 166 31.60 9.22 -10.89
CA ASN A 166 31.52 9.41 -12.33
C ASN A 166 30.19 8.88 -12.91
N GLU A 167 29.66 7.80 -12.33
CA GLU A 167 28.39 7.17 -12.68
C GLU A 167 27.77 6.63 -11.40
N PHE A 168 26.47 6.81 -11.22
CA PHE A 168 25.76 6.35 -10.03
C PHE A 168 24.29 6.02 -10.31
N ASN A 169 23.68 5.22 -9.42
CA ASN A 169 22.27 4.89 -9.48
C ASN A 169 21.44 5.98 -8.78
N LEU A 170 20.74 6.80 -9.56
CA LEU A 170 19.90 7.89 -9.03
C LEU A 170 18.86 7.43 -8.00
N VAL A 171 18.29 6.24 -8.18
CA VAL A 171 17.27 5.72 -7.25
C VAL A 171 17.89 5.44 -5.89
N LYS A 172 19.02 4.72 -5.89
CA LYS A 172 19.71 4.32 -4.66
C LYS A 172 20.32 5.51 -3.93
N GLU A 173 21.06 6.35 -4.65
CA GLU A 173 21.85 7.41 -4.04
C GLU A 173 21.01 8.66 -3.70
N ILE A 174 19.86 8.88 -4.36
CA ILE A 174 19.03 10.08 -4.14
C ILE A 174 17.58 9.75 -3.83
N SER A 175 16.86 9.11 -4.78
CA SER A 175 15.39 9.04 -4.72
C SER A 175 14.87 8.27 -3.50
N GLN A 176 15.51 7.17 -3.12
CA GLN A 176 15.14 6.34 -1.97
C GLN A 176 15.49 7.02 -0.64
N GLN A 177 16.55 7.82 -0.61
CA GLN A 177 17.05 8.46 0.61
C GLN A 177 16.11 9.54 1.13
N LEU A 178 15.51 10.34 0.23
CA LEU A 178 14.73 11.52 0.61
C LEU A 178 13.41 11.20 1.33
N PRO A 179 12.56 10.24 0.88
CA PRO A 179 11.34 9.89 1.59
C PRO A 179 11.61 9.35 3.00
N ILE A 180 12.61 8.48 3.15
CA ILE A 180 12.95 7.85 4.43
C ILE A 180 13.55 8.88 5.39
N TYR A 181 14.44 9.76 4.89
CA TYR A 181 14.93 10.89 5.67
C TYR A 181 13.78 11.80 6.14
N THR A 182 12.88 12.18 5.23
CA THR A 182 11.75 13.07 5.52
C THR A 182 10.80 12.43 6.55
N LEU A 183 10.47 11.15 6.38
CA LEU A 183 9.65 10.41 7.34
C LEU A 183 10.32 10.32 8.71
N SER A 184 11.64 10.08 8.74
CA SER A 184 12.43 10.03 9.97
C SER A 184 12.43 11.37 10.72
N GLU A 185 12.52 12.49 10.00
CA GLU A 185 12.37 13.82 10.59
C GLU A 185 10.98 14.04 11.19
N ILE A 186 9.94 13.53 10.53
CA ILE A 186 8.56 13.66 11.01
C ILE A 186 8.33 12.84 12.29
N LEU A 187 8.81 11.60 12.29
CA LEU A 187 8.65 10.65 13.40
C LEU A 187 9.66 10.87 14.53
N GLY A 188 10.64 11.75 14.36
CA GLY A 188 11.69 11.99 15.36
C GLY A 188 12.67 10.84 15.50
N ILE A 189 12.88 10.05 14.44
CA ILE A 189 13.75 8.88 14.45
C ILE A 189 15.23 9.34 14.55
N PRO A 190 15.98 8.83 15.54
CA PRO A 190 17.41 9.10 15.67
C PRO A 190 18.16 8.71 14.40
N GLU A 191 19.16 9.50 14.02
CA GLU A 191 19.95 9.27 12.81
C GLU A 191 20.59 7.87 12.78
N SER A 192 21.03 7.36 13.94
CA SER A 192 21.62 6.02 14.09
C SER A 192 20.68 4.88 13.70
N ASP A 193 19.36 5.12 13.74
CA ASP A 193 18.35 4.09 13.53
C ASP A 193 17.75 4.14 12.12
N ARG A 194 17.98 5.23 11.36
CA ARG A 194 17.34 5.44 10.05
C ARG A 194 17.68 4.35 9.04
N GLN A 195 18.90 3.81 9.08
CA GLN A 195 19.30 2.71 8.19
C GLN A 195 18.47 1.45 8.44
N LYS A 196 18.11 1.15 9.69
CA LYS A 196 17.24 0.01 10.01
C LYS A 196 15.85 0.17 9.39
N LEU A 197 15.30 1.39 9.39
CA LEU A 197 14.03 1.67 8.74
C LEU A 197 14.08 1.39 7.23
N ILE A 198 15.21 1.71 6.57
CA ILE A 198 15.41 1.39 5.15
C ILE A 198 15.36 -0.13 4.95
N GLU A 199 16.14 -0.88 5.72
CA GLU A 199 16.23 -2.33 5.63
C GLU A 199 14.88 -3.01 5.86
N TRP A 200 14.13 -2.56 6.87
CA TRP A 200 12.78 -3.08 7.15
C TRP A 200 11.80 -2.79 6.00
N MET A 201 11.85 -1.60 5.40
CA MET A 201 10.97 -1.24 4.28
C MET A 201 11.29 -2.06 3.02
N GLU A 202 12.57 -2.17 2.65
CA GLU A 202 13.01 -3.01 1.51
C GLU A 202 12.56 -4.46 1.69
N PHE A 203 12.67 -4.97 2.91
CA PHE A 203 12.27 -6.33 3.21
C PHE A 203 10.75 -6.53 3.14
N LEU A 204 9.94 -5.58 3.63
CA LEU A 204 8.49 -5.63 3.49
C LEU A 204 8.04 -5.58 2.02
N GLU A 205 8.76 -4.84 1.17
CA GLU A 205 8.53 -4.81 -0.28
C GLU A 205 8.83 -6.18 -0.92
N LEU A 206 9.98 -6.78 -0.59
CA LEU A 206 10.37 -8.11 -1.09
C LEU A 206 9.39 -9.22 -0.66
N ALA A 207 8.85 -9.15 0.55
CA ALA A 207 7.89 -10.14 1.03
C ALA A 207 6.59 -10.18 0.21
N GLN A 208 6.13 -9.01 -0.26
CA GLN A 208 4.98 -8.94 -1.17
C GLN A 208 5.30 -9.60 -2.51
N TYR A 209 6.51 -9.37 -3.04
CA TYR A 209 6.97 -10.02 -4.27
C TYR A 209 7.03 -11.56 -4.13
N PHE A 210 7.61 -12.08 -3.05
CA PHE A 210 7.63 -13.54 -2.82
C PHE A 210 6.25 -14.15 -2.73
N THR A 211 5.31 -13.45 -2.08
CA THR A 211 3.91 -13.90 -1.99
C THR A 211 3.27 -13.99 -3.38
N LEU A 212 3.55 -13.02 -4.25
CA LEU A 212 3.05 -13.01 -5.62
C LEU A 212 3.64 -14.13 -6.47
N GLU A 213 4.95 -14.36 -6.38
CA GLU A 213 5.60 -15.45 -7.11
C GLU A 213 5.08 -16.82 -6.66
N GLN A 214 4.84 -17.02 -5.36
CA GLN A 214 4.19 -18.24 -4.86
C GLN A 214 2.77 -18.42 -5.40
N ILE A 215 2.00 -17.33 -5.51
CA ILE A 215 0.67 -17.39 -6.12
C ILE A 215 0.82 -17.83 -7.58
N LYS A 216 1.70 -17.21 -8.37
CA LYS A 216 1.95 -17.59 -9.78
C LYS A 216 2.38 -19.05 -9.92
N GLU A 217 3.33 -19.51 -9.11
CA GLU A 217 3.77 -20.91 -9.10
C GLU A 217 2.61 -21.87 -8.81
N SER A 218 1.73 -21.50 -7.87
CA SER A 218 0.52 -22.27 -7.58
C SER A 218 -0.49 -22.25 -8.74
N GLU A 219 -0.61 -21.13 -9.48
CA GLU A 219 -1.43 -21.02 -10.69
C GLU A 219 -0.90 -21.92 -11.83
N GLU A 220 0.43 -22.04 -11.94
CA GLU A 220 1.11 -22.90 -12.92
C GLU A 220 1.16 -24.39 -12.50
N GLY A 221 0.61 -24.73 -11.33
CA GLY A 221 0.55 -26.10 -10.82
C GLY A 221 1.85 -26.63 -10.22
N VAL A 222 2.78 -25.74 -9.86
CA VAL A 222 4.02 -26.08 -9.16
C VAL A 222 3.70 -26.33 -7.69
N THR A 223 3.84 -27.58 -7.22
CA THR A 223 3.44 -28.00 -5.87
C THR A 223 4.58 -27.99 -4.84
N ASP A 224 5.80 -27.60 -5.23
CA ASP A 224 7.02 -27.64 -4.39
C ASP A 224 7.53 -26.23 -4.06
N SER A 225 6.62 -25.28 -3.85
CA SER A 225 6.90 -23.86 -3.57
C SER A 225 6.90 -23.51 -2.08
N THR A 226 7.17 -24.50 -1.20
CA THR A 226 7.25 -24.24 0.25
C THR A 226 8.37 -23.24 0.52
N PRO A 227 8.08 -22.06 1.09
CA PRO A 227 9.13 -21.07 1.36
C PRO A 227 10.16 -21.66 2.33
N ASP A 228 11.43 -21.34 2.08
CA ASP A 228 12.54 -21.75 2.95
C ASP A 228 12.22 -21.37 4.42
N PRO A 229 12.16 -22.35 5.34
CA PRO A 229 11.88 -22.10 6.74
C PRO A 229 12.79 -21.04 7.37
N ALA A 230 14.05 -20.95 6.93
CA ALA A 230 14.98 -19.93 7.41
C ALA A 230 14.57 -18.52 6.98
N LEU A 231 14.06 -18.36 5.75
CA LEU A 231 13.53 -17.08 5.26
C LEU A 231 12.26 -16.69 6.02
N VAL A 232 11.39 -17.66 6.33
CA VAL A 232 10.17 -17.42 7.13
C VAL A 232 10.52 -17.00 8.56
N GLU A 233 11.50 -17.65 9.19
CA GLU A 233 11.96 -17.29 10.52
C GLU A 233 12.58 -15.89 10.53
N MET A 234 13.48 -15.59 9.59
CA MET A 234 14.05 -14.26 9.42
C MET A 234 12.96 -13.19 9.23
N PHE A 235 11.93 -13.49 8.42
CA PHE A 235 10.80 -12.60 8.19
C PHE A 235 10.03 -12.29 9.48
N ASN A 236 9.72 -13.33 10.27
CA ASN A 236 9.02 -13.14 11.54
C ASN A 236 9.87 -12.37 12.56
N ASN A 237 11.17 -12.66 12.66
CA ASN A 237 12.08 -11.98 13.57
C ASN A 237 12.19 -10.48 13.24
N MET A 238 12.28 -10.14 11.96
CA MET A 238 12.35 -8.75 11.53
C MET A 238 11.03 -8.01 11.82
N ILE A 239 9.88 -8.63 11.57
CA ILE A 239 8.58 -8.03 11.96
C ILE A 239 8.55 -7.79 13.46
N ASP A 240 9.01 -8.74 14.26
CA ASP A 240 9.02 -8.61 15.71
C ASP A 240 9.92 -7.45 16.13
N GLU A 241 11.11 -7.31 15.54
CA GLU A 241 11.99 -6.16 15.77
C GLU A 241 11.31 -4.82 15.43
N MET A 242 10.63 -4.72 14.28
CA MET A 242 9.91 -3.51 13.88
C MET A 242 8.83 -3.12 14.89
N PHE A 243 8.01 -4.08 15.30
CA PHE A 243 6.94 -3.85 16.27
C PHE A 243 7.48 -3.55 17.67
N ASP A 244 8.64 -4.09 18.02
CA ASP A 244 9.30 -3.84 19.29
C ASP A 244 9.91 -2.43 19.31
N TYR A 245 10.57 -2.01 18.23
CA TYR A 245 11.08 -0.65 18.05
C TYR A 245 9.96 0.39 18.19
N GLY A 246 8.84 0.17 17.46
CA GLY A 246 7.68 1.05 17.50
C GLY A 246 6.99 1.19 18.86
N ARG A 247 7.29 0.34 19.86
CA ARG A 247 6.73 0.45 21.22
C ARG A 247 7.45 1.48 22.09
N PHE A 248 8.68 1.87 21.73
CA PHE A 248 9.57 2.65 22.60
C PHE A 248 10.01 3.98 21.98
N ILE A 249 9.58 4.28 20.75
CA ILE A 249 9.69 5.59 20.11
C ILE A 249 8.41 6.40 20.32
#